data_AF-A0A520A6Y1-F1
#
_entry.id   AF-A0A520A6Y1-F1
#
_cell.length_a   1.000
_cell.length_b   1.000
_cell.length_c   1.000
_cell.angle_alpha   90.00
_cell.angle_beta   90.00
_cell.angle_gamma   90.00
#
_symmetry.space_group_name_H-M   'P 1'
#
loop_
_entity.id
_entity.type
_entity.pdbx_description
1 polymer ?
#
loop_
_entity_poly.entity_id
_entity_poly.type
_entity_poly.pdbx_seq_one_letter_code
_entity_poly.pdbx_strand_id
1 'polypeptide(L)' 'VKTYLVNGGLDGSNFTINGNGESKPIADNKTEAGRVLNRRVEITRN' A
#
# COMPACT_ATOMS: atom_id res chain seq x y z
N VAL A 1 1.17 8.57 -1.30
CA VAL A 1 -0.09 8.20 -2.01
C VAL A 1 -1.27 9.05 -1.56
N LYS A 2 -1.68 9.07 -0.28
CA LYS A 2 -2.83 9.88 0.19
C LYS A 2 -2.78 11.34 -0.26
N THR A 3 -1.65 12.02 -0.05
CA THR A 3 -1.47 13.43 -0.45
C THR A 3 -1.72 13.65 -1.94
N TYR A 4 -1.27 12.73 -2.80
CA TYR A 4 -1.49 12.81 -4.24
C TYR A 4 -2.99 12.73 -4.59
N LEU A 5 -3.70 11.80 -3.94
CA LEU A 5 -5.14 11.63 -4.12
C LEU A 5 -5.96 12.82 -3.62
N VAL A 6 -5.55 13.40 -2.47
CA VAL A 6 -6.19 14.60 -1.90
C VAL A 6 -5.96 15.82 -2.79
N ASN A 7 -4.74 16.00 -3.29
CA ASN A 7 -4.43 17.07 -4.25
C ASN A 7 -5.21 16.89 -5.57
N GLY A 8 -5.58 15.66 -5.92
CA GLY A 8 -6.48 15.35 -7.04
C GLY A 8 -7.97 15.63 -6.78
N GLY A 9 -8.34 16.14 -5.60
CA GLY A 9 -9.71 16.56 -5.27
C GLY A 9 -10.51 15.54 -4.44
N LEU A 10 -9.90 14.43 -4.00
CA LEU A 10 -10.58 13.49 -3.11
C LEU A 10 -10.51 13.97 -1.65
N ASP A 11 -11.61 13.88 -0.92
CA ASP A 11 -11.61 14.25 0.51
C ASP A 11 -10.72 13.28 1.31
N GLY A 12 -9.71 13.85 1.96
CA GLY A 12 -8.74 13.13 2.80
C GLY A 12 -9.36 12.41 3.99
N SER A 13 -10.55 12.83 4.44
CA SER A 13 -11.29 12.20 5.54
C SER A 13 -11.76 10.78 5.20
N ASN A 14 -11.99 10.49 3.92
CA ASN A 14 -12.42 9.18 3.42
C ASN A 14 -11.31 8.11 3.42
N PHE A 15 -10.08 8.46 3.79
CA PHE A 15 -8.93 7.56 3.70
C PHE A 15 -8.28 7.27 5.06
N THR A 16 -8.22 5.98 5.39
CA THR A 16 -7.36 5.43 6.45
C THR A 16 -6.07 4.88 5.84
N ILE A 17 -4.92 5.23 6.43
CA ILE A 17 -3.61 4.71 6.00
C ILE A 17 -3.13 3.69 7.04
N ASN A 18 -2.78 2.49 6.59
CA ASN A 18 -2.16 1.46 7.41
C ASN A 18 -0.82 1.02 6.79
N GLY A 19 0.28 1.23 7.51
CA GLY A 19 1.60 0.75 7.12
C GLY A 19 1.87 -0.63 7.69
N ASN A 20 1.94 -1.67 6.84
CA ASN A 20 2.18 -3.06 7.29
C ASN A 20 3.65 -3.48 7.24
N GLY A 21 4.55 -2.68 6.64
CA GLY A 21 5.95 -3.08 6.45
C GLY A 21 6.04 -4.46 5.78
N GLU A 22 6.84 -5.35 6.36
CA GLU A 22 7.04 -6.72 5.87
C GLU A 22 6.06 -7.74 6.47
N SER A 23 5.14 -7.34 7.34
CA SER A 23 4.33 -8.27 8.14
C SER A 23 3.20 -8.95 7.34
N LYS A 24 2.98 -8.55 6.08
CA LYS A 24 1.94 -9.11 5.19
C LYS A 24 2.51 -9.42 3.79
N PRO A 25 3.41 -10.42 3.67
CA PRO A 25 3.98 -10.80 2.39
C PRO A 25 2.93 -11.52 1.52
N ILE A 26 3.01 -11.31 0.20
CA ILE A 26 2.26 -12.06 -0.81
C ILE A 26 3.17 -13.01 -1.61
N ALA A 27 4.48 -12.87 -1.47
CA ALA A 27 5.49 -13.71 -2.07
C ALA A 27 6.66 -13.96 -1.11
N ASP A 28 7.56 -14.88 -1.45
CA ASP A 28 8.71 -15.23 -0.60
C ASP A 28 9.73 -14.08 -0.51
N ASN A 29 9.99 -13.62 0.72
CA ASN A 29 10.97 -12.56 1.01
C ASN A 29 12.44 -12.99 0.76
N LYS A 30 12.72 -14.29 0.62
CA LYS A 30 14.08 -14.78 0.39
C LYS A 30 14.57 -14.49 -1.03
N THR A 31 13.67 -14.45 -2.01
CA THR A 31 14.01 -14.19 -3.42
C THR A 31 13.89 -12.70 -3.75
N GLU A 32 14.72 -12.20 -4.66
CA GLU A 32 14.57 -10.81 -5.11
C GLU A 32 13.23 -10.59 -5.81
N ALA A 33 12.81 -11.55 -6.65
CA ALA A 33 11.51 -11.48 -7.32
C ALA A 33 10.35 -11.37 -6.31
N GLY A 34 10.36 -12.16 -5.23
CA GLY A 34 9.33 -12.08 -4.21
C GLY A 34 9.37 -10.77 -3.40
N ARG A 35 10.56 -10.24 -3.09
CA ARG A 35 10.70 -8.91 -2.46
C ARG A 35 10.16 -7.79 -3.33
N VAL A 36 10.39 -7.84 -4.64
CA VAL A 36 9.83 -6.88 -5.61
C VAL A 36 8.31 -6.90 -5.53
N LEU A 37 7.69 -8.09 -5.51
CA LEU A 37 6.24 -8.23 -5.39
C LEU A 37 5.70 -7.73 -4.03
N ASN A 38 6.44 -7.93 -2.94
CA ASN A 38 6.02 -7.50 -1.61
C ASN A 38 6.07 -5.98 -1.40
N ARG A 39 6.96 -5.26 -2.11
CA ARG A 39 7.04 -3.80 -2.09
C ARG A 39 5.88 -3.17 -2.87
N ARG A 40 4.69 -3.11 -2.25
CA ARG A 40 3.45 -2.68 -2.89
C ARG A 40 2.58 -1.78 -2.01
N VAL A 41 1.60 -1.15 -2.66
CA VAL A 41 0.51 -0.40 -2.02
C VAL A 41 -0.80 -1.07 -2.44
N GLU A 42 -1.68 -1.31 -1.46
CA GLU A 42 -3.04 -1.82 -1.69
C GLU A 42 -4.06 -0.74 -1.33
N ILE A 43 -5.11 -0.63 -2.15
CA ILE A 43 -6.24 0.27 -1.94
C ILE A 43 -7.50 -0.59 -1.95
N THR A 44 -8.23 -0.62 -0.84
CA THR A 44 -9.45 -1.42 -0.68
C THR A 44 -10.60 -0.55 -0.20
N ARG A 45 -11.83 -0.97 -0.49
CA ARG A 45 -13.08 -0.36 -0.04
C ARG A 45 -13.91 -1.44 0.63
N ASN A 46 -14.44 -1.16 1.83
CA ASN A 46 -15.40 -2.02 2.51
C ASN A 46 -16.80 -1.86 1.90
#